data_AF-A0A0B7AVQ8-F1
#
_entry.id   AF-A0A0B7AVQ8-F1
#
_cell.length_a   1.000
_cell.length_b   1.000
_cell.length_c   1.000
_cell.angle_alpha   90.00
_cell.angle_beta   90.00
_cell.angle_gamma   90.00
#
_symmetry.space_group_name_H-M   'P 1'
#
loop_
_entity.id
_entity.type
_entity.pdbx_description
1 polymer ?
#
loop_
_entity_poly.entity_id
_entity_poly.type
_entity_poly.pdbx_seq_one_letter_code
_entity_poly.pdbx_strand_id
1 'polypeptide(L)' 'MDRFSQACYNFGLTINTEKSQVIYQSAPGKVYAEPNITSSKKLKVVNRFTYLGS' A
#
# COMPACT_ATOMS: atom_id res chain seq x y z
N MET A 1 0.17 -6.99 4.55
CA MET A 1 0.06 -7.43 3.14
C MET A 1 -0.33 -8.90 3.05
N ASP A 2 0.28 -9.77 3.87
CA ASP A 2 0.15 -11.23 3.78
C ASP A 2 -1.28 -11.77 3.78
N ARG A 3 -2.17 -11.26 4.63
CA ARG A 3 -3.58 -11.68 4.64
C ARG A 3 -4.35 -11.25 3.38
N PHE A 4 -4.03 -10.08 2.83
CA PHE A 4 -4.65 -9.57 1.61
C PHE A 4 -4.17 -10.37 0.39
N SER A 5 -2.85 -10.62 0.29
CA SER A 5 -2.30 -11.46 -0.77
C SER A 5 -2.80 -12.90 -0.70
N GLN A 6 -2.95 -13.46 0.51
CA GLN A 6 -3.51 -14.80 0.69
C GLN A 6 -4.97 -14.87 0.22
N ALA A 7 -5.78 -13.86 0.54
CA ALA A 7 -7.15 -13.78 0.04
C ALA A 7 -7.17 -13.71 -1.50
N CYS A 8 -6.35 -12.83 -2.10
CA CYS A 8 -6.24 -12.75 -3.55
C CYS A 8 -5.86 -14.11 -4.18
N TYR A 9 -4.87 -14.80 -3.60
CA TYR A 9 -4.49 -16.15 -4.05
C TYR A 9 -5.64 -17.14 -3.99
N ASN A 10 -6.36 -17.19 -2.86
CA ASN A 10 -7.49 -18.10 -2.67
C ASN A 10 -8.65 -17.84 -3.65
N PHE A 11 -8.81 -16.59 -4.10
CA PHE A 11 -9.81 -16.19 -5.09
C PHE A 11 -9.28 -16.18 -6.54
N GLY A 12 -8.03 -16.57 -6.78
CA GLY A 12 -7.42 -16.54 -8.13
C GLY A 12 -7.19 -15.12 -8.66
N LEU A 13 -7.09 -14.12 -7.79
CA LEU A 13 -6.87 -12.72 -8.14
C LEU A 13 -5.37 -12.39 -8.23
N THR A 14 -4.99 -11.68 -9.29
CA THR A 14 -3.62 -11.18 -9.47
C THR A 14 -3.48 -9.76 -8.93
N ILE A 15 -2.53 -9.55 -8.02
CA ILE A 15 -2.21 -8.21 -7.50
C ILE A 15 -1.31 -7.50 -8.51
N ASN A 16 -1.79 -6.41 -9.09
CA ASN A 16 -0.96 -5.52 -9.89
C ASN A 16 -0.24 -4.51 -8.97
N THR A 17 1.04 -4.75 -8.71
CA THR A 17 1.88 -3.88 -7.87
C THR A 17 2.27 -2.56 -8.53
N GLU A 18 2.13 -2.42 -9.87
CA GLU A 18 2.41 -1.17 -10.58
C GLU A 18 1.27 -0.15 -10.42
N LYS A 19 0.04 -0.63 -10.30
CA LYS A 19 -1.15 0.20 -10.07
C LYS A 19 -1.52 0.35 -8.59
N SER A 20 -0.91 -0.44 -7.71
CA SER A 20 -1.17 -0.39 -6.27
C SER A 20 -0.46 0.81 -5.64
N GLN A 21 -1.21 1.66 -4.94
CA GLN A 21 -0.66 2.73 -4.11
C GLN A 21 -0.73 2.35 -2.63
N VAL A 22 0.30 2.71 -1.87
CA VAL A 22 0.36 2.49 -0.42
C VAL A 22 0.43 3.84 0.27
N ILE A 23 -0.48 4.04 1.23
CA ILE A 23 -0.51 5.21 2.11
C ILE A 23 -0.11 4.72 3.49
N TYR A 24 0.89 5.37 4.07
CA TYR A 24 1.27 5.14 5.46
C TYR A 24 0.85 6.33 6.29
N GLN A 25 0.12 6.03 7.37
CA GLN A 25 -0.28 7.01 8.35
C GLN A 25 0.29 6.60 9.69
N SER A 26 1.13 7.47 10.25
CA SER A 26 1.70 7.30 11.58
C SER A 26 0.58 7.21 12.61
N ALA A 27 0.83 6.49 13.71
CA ALA A 27 -0.08 6.51 14.84
C ALA A 27 -0.29 7.95 15.35
N PRO A 28 -1.49 8.30 15.87
CA PRO A 28 -1.76 9.62 16.43
C PRO A 28 -0.68 10.02 17.44
N GLY A 29 -0.11 11.21 17.29
CA GLY A 29 0.95 11.74 18.17
C GLY A 29 2.36 11.25 17.85
N LYS A 30 2.57 10.43 16.81
CA LYS A 30 3.91 10.06 16.34
C LYS A 30 4.32 10.88 15.12
N VAL A 31 5.59 11.30 15.12
CA VAL A 31 6.22 11.94 13.96
C VAL A 31 6.19 10.98 12.77
N TYR A 32 5.87 11.50 11.59
CA TYR A 32 5.93 10.74 10.36
C TYR A 32 7.35 10.26 10.09
N ALA A 33 7.53 8.94 10.03
CA ALA A 33 8.74 8.30 9.56
C ALA A 33 8.38 7.55 8.27
N GLU A 34 9.20 7.70 7.24
CA GLU A 34 8.98 6.99 5.99
C GLU A 34 9.09 5.48 6.23
N PRO A 35 8.03 4.70 5.94
CA PRO A 35 8.05 3.28 6.18
C PRO A 35 8.92 2.57 5.14
N ASN A 36 9.71 1.59 5.57
CA ASN A 36 10.37 0.70 4.64
C ASN A 36 9.38 -0.36 4.15
N ILE A 37 8.72 -0.08 3.02
CA ILE A 37 7.75 -0.98 2.40
C ILE A 37 8.49 -1.89 1.42
N THR A 38 8.74 -3.13 1.84
CA THR A 38 9.29 -4.18 0.98
C THR A 38 8.15 -5.01 0.39
N SER A 39 8.04 -4.98 -0.93
CA SER A 39 7.36 -5.99 -1.75
C SER A 39 8.44 -6.61 -2.64
N SER A 40 8.13 -7.65 -3.42
CA SER A 40 9.08 -8.23 -4.39
C SER A 40 9.66 -7.20 -5.38
N LYS A 41 9.02 -6.01 -5.49
CA LYS A 41 9.59 -4.76 -6.02
C LYS A 41 9.38 -3.61 -5.04
N LYS A 42 10.26 -2.59 -5.10
CA LYS A 42 10.11 -1.34 -4.34
C LYS A 42 8.84 -0.61 -4.79
N LEU A 43 7.87 -0.44 -3.90
CA LEU A 43 6.63 0.27 -4.18
C LEU A 43 6.81 1.78 -4.01
N LYS A 44 6.09 2.57 -4.80
CA LYS A 44 6.11 4.03 -4.69
C LYS A 44 5.28 4.46 -3.48
N VAL A 45 5.89 5.21 -2.57
CA VAL A 45 5.19 5.87 -1.48
C VAL A 45 4.43 7.07 -2.05
N VAL A 46 3.14 7.17 -1.76
CA VAL A 46 2.31 8.30 -2.17
C VAL A 46 1.71 8.94 -0.94
N ASN A 47 2.13 10.18 -0.64
CA ASN A 47 1.67 10.94 0.54
C ASN A 47 0.33 11.65 0.30
N ARG A 48 -0.13 11.74 -0.95
CA ARG A 48 -1.36 12.45 -1.32
C ARG A 48 -2.14 11.63 -2.34
N PHE A 49 -3.25 11.07 -1.89
CA PHE A 49 -4.21 10.38 -2.75
C PHE A 49 -5.25 11.40 -3.21
N THR A 50 -5.21 11.78 -4.48
CA THR A 50 -6.28 12.61 -5.06
C THR A 50 -7.43 11.66 -5.39
N TYR A 51 -8.46 11.64 -4.54
CA TYR A 51 -9.70 10.96 -4.87
C TYR A 51 -10.36 11.75 -6.00
N LEU A 52 -10.64 11.10 -7.14
CA LEU A 52 -11.30 11.74 -8.26
C LEU A 52 -12.73 12.14 -7.81
N GLY A 53 -12.93 13.44 -7.56
CA GLY A 53 -14.24 14.01 -7.21
C GLY A 53 -14.27 15.06 -6.09
N SER A 54 -13.13 15.54 -5.57
CA SER A 54 -13.09 16.73 -4.70
C SER A 54 -13.21 18.03 -5.48
#